data_AF-A0AAD9UJY5-F1
#
_entry.id   AF-A0AAD9UJY5-F1
#
_cell.length_a   1.000
_cell.length_b   1.000
_cell.length_c   1.000
_cell.angle_alpha   90.00
_cell.angle_beta   90.00
_cell.angle_gamma   90.00
#
_symmetry.space_group_name_H-M   'P 1'
#
loop_
_entity.id
_entity.type
_entity.pdbx_description
1 polymer ?
#
loop_
_entity_poly.entity_id
_entity_poly.type
_entity_poly.pdbx_seq_one_letter_code
_entity_poly.pdbx_strand_id
1 'polypeptide(L)'
;MTEKCGITEEPLNLQVKGRGRANMTQISDQELVSLSVRELNRELRNLSKEEVANLKQRRRTLKNRGYAASCREKRTSQKEELEAERNVLRSEVDKLVRENSSVRQELDVLKSKLRALERFASGATIKKPLSMIKVEKSSYS
;
A
#
# COMPACT_ATOMS: atom_id res chain seq x y z
N MET A 1 16.47 14.87 -22.99
CA MET A 1 15.32 14.29 -23.72
C MET A 1 14.34 13.69 -22.72
N THR A 2 13.50 14.52 -22.13
CA THR A 2 12.27 14.10 -21.44
C THR A 2 11.31 15.26 -21.56
N GLU A 3 10.71 15.37 -22.75
CA GLU A 3 9.51 16.15 -22.98
C GLU A 3 8.37 15.47 -22.23
N LYS A 4 7.70 16.16 -21.31
CA LYS A 4 6.35 15.78 -20.89
C LYS A 4 5.47 17.00 -20.69
N CYS A 5 4.64 17.18 -21.71
CA CYS A 5 3.28 17.69 -21.73
C CYS A 5 2.95 18.84 -20.77
N GLY A 6 2.90 20.04 -21.34
CA GLY A 6 2.02 21.09 -20.87
C GLY A 6 0.57 20.59 -20.91
N ILE A 7 -0.05 20.51 -19.75
CA ILE A 7 -1.49 20.34 -19.63
C ILE A 7 -2.07 21.74 -19.89
N THR A 8 -2.40 22.02 -21.14
CA THR A 8 -3.36 23.08 -21.44
C THR A 8 -4.69 22.62 -20.87
N GLU A 9 -5.10 23.25 -19.77
CA GLU A 9 -6.45 23.16 -19.22
C GLU A 9 -7.43 23.73 -20.26
N GLU A 10 -7.80 22.91 -21.24
CA GLU A 10 -8.95 23.16 -22.12
C GLU A 10 -10.21 22.88 -21.28
N PRO A 11 -11.00 23.89 -20.91
CA PRO A 11 -12.26 23.63 -20.24
C PRO A 11 -13.18 22.98 -21.26
N LEU A 12 -13.64 21.75 -20.97
CA LEU A 12 -14.73 21.09 -21.71
C LEU A 12 -15.96 22.01 -21.68
N ASN A 13 -16.08 22.84 -22.72
CA ASN A 13 -17.18 23.75 -22.96
C ASN A 13 -18.40 22.93 -23.36
N LEU A 14 -19.13 22.43 -22.37
CA LEU A 14 -20.45 21.86 -22.57
C LEU A 14 -21.44 23.02 -22.78
N GLN A 15 -21.52 23.49 -24.02
CA GLN A 15 -22.45 24.52 -24.45
C GLN A 15 -23.89 23.98 -24.37
N VAL A 16 -24.54 24.17 -23.22
CA VAL A 16 -25.98 23.92 -23.07
C VAL A 16 -26.73 25.16 -23.54
N LYS A 17 -27.21 25.10 -24.79
CA LYS A 17 -28.01 26.13 -25.44
C LYS A 17 -29.48 25.94 -25.02
N GLY A 18 -29.99 26.76 -24.10
CA GLY A 18 -31.40 26.72 -23.71
C GLY A 18 -31.77 27.84 -22.75
N ARG A 19 -32.53 28.83 -23.25
CA ARG A 19 -33.08 29.93 -22.44
C ARG A 19 -34.25 29.39 -21.61
N GLY A 20 -34.19 29.51 -20.28
CA GLY A 20 -35.32 29.16 -19.41
C GLY A 20 -35.02 29.30 -17.91
N ARG A 21 -35.54 30.39 -17.30
CA ARG A 21 -35.88 30.64 -15.88
C ARG A 21 -34.89 30.19 -14.77
N ALA A 22 -34.17 31.17 -14.22
CA ALA A 22 -33.79 31.48 -12.82
C ALA A 22 -33.50 30.41 -11.72
N ASN A 23 -33.89 29.15 -11.83
CA ASN A 23 -33.75 28.16 -10.73
C ASN A 23 -32.59 27.16 -10.92
N MET A 24 -32.05 26.97 -12.13
CA MET A 24 -30.85 26.14 -12.33
C MET A 24 -29.57 26.75 -11.71
N THR A 25 -29.60 28.04 -11.39
CA THR A 25 -28.46 28.84 -10.93
C THR A 25 -28.22 28.81 -9.42
N GLN A 26 -29.09 28.21 -8.60
CA GLN A 26 -28.96 28.36 -7.14
C GLN A 26 -28.16 27.27 -6.41
N ILE A 27 -28.12 26.02 -6.91
CA ILE A 27 -27.36 24.96 -6.22
C ILE A 27 -25.92 24.93 -6.73
N SER A 28 -24.98 25.21 -5.82
CA SER A 28 -23.54 25.12 -6.10
C SER A 28 -23.10 23.67 -6.32
N ASP A 29 -21.98 23.46 -7.01
CA ASP A 29 -21.42 22.09 -7.20
C ASP A 29 -21.16 21.40 -5.86
N GLN A 30 -20.63 22.15 -4.88
CA GLN A 30 -20.29 21.61 -3.57
C GLN A 30 -21.53 21.16 -2.80
N GLU A 31 -22.57 21.99 -2.79
CA GLU A 31 -23.86 21.68 -2.18
C GLU A 31 -24.55 20.51 -2.89
N LEU A 32 -24.52 20.49 -4.23
CA LEU A 32 -25.15 19.43 -5.01
C LEU A 32 -24.59 18.04 -4.69
N VAL A 33 -23.28 17.94 -4.46
CA VAL A 33 -22.61 16.69 -4.08
C VAL A 33 -22.97 16.31 -2.65
N SER A 34 -23.01 17.27 -1.72
CA SER A 34 -23.23 17.06 -0.28
C SER A 34 -24.66 16.70 0.10
N LEU A 35 -25.67 17.15 -0.65
CA LEU A 35 -27.08 16.83 -0.39
C LEU A 35 -27.29 15.32 -0.23
N SER A 36 -28.03 14.86 0.77
CA SER A 36 -28.51 13.48 0.79
C SER A 36 -29.47 13.20 -0.38
N VAL A 37 -29.79 11.93 -0.64
CA VAL A 37 -30.79 11.57 -1.66
C VAL A 37 -32.15 12.16 -1.33
N ARG A 38 -32.53 12.19 -0.04
CA ARG A 38 -33.81 12.75 0.43
C ARG A 38 -33.87 14.26 0.19
N GLU A 39 -32.80 14.99 0.49
CA GLU A 39 -32.74 16.44 0.27
C GLU A 39 -32.70 16.78 -1.21
N LEU A 40 -31.90 16.04 -2.01
CA LEU A 40 -31.93 16.19 -3.47
C LEU A 40 -33.35 16.00 -4.01
N ASN A 41 -34.04 14.93 -3.60
CA ASN A 41 -35.42 14.68 -4.05
C ASN A 41 -36.40 15.77 -3.62
N ARG A 42 -36.13 16.53 -2.54
CA ARG A 42 -36.94 17.70 -2.18
C ARG A 42 -36.73 18.84 -3.17
N GLU A 43 -35.47 19.16 -3.48
CA GLU A 43 -35.15 20.22 -4.44
C GLU A 43 -35.67 19.91 -5.86
N LEU A 44 -35.76 18.63 -6.22
CA LEU A 44 -36.26 18.19 -7.53
C LEU A 44 -37.79 18.32 -7.71
N ARG A 45 -38.60 18.52 -6.64
CA ARG A 45 -40.07 18.43 -6.70
C ARG A 45 -40.73 19.47 -7.62
N ASN A 46 -40.15 20.65 -7.73
CA ASN A 46 -40.74 21.78 -8.46
C ASN A 46 -40.00 22.08 -9.78
N LEU A 47 -39.22 21.12 -10.26
CA LEU A 47 -38.44 21.24 -11.50
C LEU A 47 -39.09 20.47 -12.65
N SER A 48 -38.86 20.93 -13.87
CA SER A 48 -39.25 20.20 -15.08
C SER A 48 -38.43 18.91 -15.23
N LYS A 49 -38.95 17.95 -16.02
CA LYS A 49 -38.27 16.67 -16.26
C LYS A 49 -36.85 16.85 -16.81
N GLU A 50 -36.65 17.84 -17.68
CA GLU A 50 -35.35 18.16 -18.28
C GLU A 50 -34.37 18.70 -17.23
N GLU A 51 -34.82 19.64 -16.39
CA GLU A 51 -34.01 20.18 -15.29
C GLU A 51 -33.61 19.09 -14.28
N VAL A 52 -34.54 18.18 -13.95
CA VAL A 52 -34.26 17.02 -13.09
C VAL A 52 -33.17 16.13 -13.68
N ALA A 53 -33.23 15.84 -14.99
CA ALA A 53 -32.23 15.03 -15.68
C ALA A 53 -30.86 15.72 -15.65
N ASN A 54 -30.81 17.03 -15.95
CA ASN A 54 -29.59 17.84 -15.93
C ASN A 54 -28.95 17.86 -14.54
N LEU A 55 -29.74 18.08 -13.47
CA LEU A 55 -29.22 18.14 -12.11
C LEU A 55 -28.67 16.79 -11.64
N LYS A 56 -29.36 15.69 -11.97
CA LYS A 56 -28.89 14.32 -11.69
C LYS A 56 -27.60 14.01 -12.44
N GLN A 57 -27.52 14.39 -13.72
CA GLN A 57 -26.32 14.16 -14.53
C GLN A 57 -25.13 14.99 -14.04
N ARG A 58 -25.35 16.27 -13.70
CA ARG A 58 -24.32 17.13 -13.08
C ARG A 58 -23.82 16.53 -11.79
N ARG A 59 -24.73 16.12 -10.89
CA ARG A 59 -24.38 15.46 -9.63
C ARG A 59 -23.57 14.18 -9.83
N ARG A 60 -23.96 13.33 -10.79
CA ARG A 60 -23.25 12.09 -11.13
C ARG A 60 -21.83 12.40 -11.60
N THR A 61 -21.67 13.38 -12.47
CA THR A 61 -20.37 13.80 -13.01
C THR A 61 -19.46 14.31 -11.89
N LEU A 62 -19.98 15.11 -10.97
CA LEU A 62 -19.23 15.61 -9.82
C LEU A 62 -18.83 14.49 -8.85
N LYS A 63 -19.74 13.58 -8.52
CA LYS A 63 -19.41 12.41 -7.68
C LYS A 63 -18.36 11.53 -8.32
N ASN A 64 -18.47 11.25 -9.62
CA ASN A 64 -17.47 10.47 -10.37
C ASN A 64 -16.10 11.15 -10.38
N ARG A 65 -16.04 12.48 -10.46
CA ARG A 65 -14.80 13.23 -10.29
C ARG A 65 -14.17 12.97 -8.92
N GLY A 66 -14.96 13.02 -7.86
CA GLY A 66 -14.52 12.68 -6.50
C GLY A 66 -14.03 11.24 -6.39
N TYR A 67 -14.78 10.27 -6.92
CA TYR A 67 -14.39 8.86 -6.94
C TYR A 67 -13.08 8.61 -7.69
N ALA A 68 -12.83 9.32 -8.80
CA ALA A 68 -11.57 9.22 -9.51
C ALA A 68 -10.38 9.74 -8.68
N ALA A 69 -10.56 10.82 -7.93
CA ALA A 69 -9.55 11.34 -7.02
C ALA A 69 -9.26 10.36 -5.88
N SER A 70 -10.31 9.90 -5.17
CA SER A 70 -10.16 8.91 -4.08
C SER A 70 -9.61 7.57 -4.57
N CYS A 71 -9.89 7.17 -5.81
CA CYS A 71 -9.31 5.96 -6.40
C CYS A 71 -7.79 6.10 -6.60
N ARG A 72 -7.32 7.26 -7.07
CA ARG A 72 -5.89 7.53 -7.20
C ARG A 72 -5.21 7.58 -5.84
N GLU A 73 -5.79 8.30 -4.88
CA GLU A 73 -5.30 8.38 -3.51
C GLU A 73 -5.18 6.99 -2.88
N LYS A 74 -6.27 6.20 -2.89
CA LYS A 74 -6.26 4.83 -2.35
C LYS A 74 -5.19 3.95 -2.99
N ARG A 75 -4.98 4.07 -4.31
CA ARG A 75 -3.94 3.31 -5.01
C ARG A 75 -2.54 3.73 -4.58
N THR A 76 -2.29 5.04 -4.45
CA THR A 76 -1.01 5.56 -3.99
C THR A 76 -0.74 5.12 -2.55
N SER A 77 -1.70 5.29 -1.64
CA SER A 77 -1.55 4.87 -0.24
C SER A 77 -1.31 3.37 -0.11
N GLN A 78 -2.03 2.52 -0.86
CA GLN A 78 -1.78 1.07 -0.86
C GLN A 78 -0.39 0.70 -1.36
N LYS A 79 0.11 1.41 -2.37
CA LYS A 79 1.48 1.20 -2.85
C LYS A 79 2.50 1.59 -1.78
N GLU A 80 2.33 2.73 -1.13
CA GLU A 80 3.21 3.22 -0.07
C GLU A 80 3.24 2.26 1.13
N GLU A 81 2.07 1.75 1.54
CA GLU A 81 1.93 0.75 2.61
C GLU A 81 2.71 -0.53 2.28
N LEU A 82 2.53 -1.07 1.07
CA LEU A 82 3.28 -2.25 0.61
C LEU A 82 4.79 -1.99 0.53
N GLU A 83 5.22 -0.80 0.11
CA GLU A 83 6.64 -0.43 0.09
C GLU A 83 7.23 -0.32 1.50
N ALA A 84 6.45 0.19 2.46
CA ALA A 84 6.84 0.24 3.86
C ALA A 84 6.97 -1.18 4.45
N GLU A 85 5.98 -2.05 4.24
CA GLU A 85 6.03 -3.46 4.66
C GLU A 85 7.24 -4.19 4.09
N ARG A 86 7.50 -4.03 2.78
CA ARG A 86 8.68 -4.59 2.12
C ARG A 86 9.97 -4.12 2.79
N ASN A 87 10.08 -2.84 3.12
CA ASN A 87 11.27 -2.29 3.77
C ASN A 87 11.48 -2.87 5.17
N VAL A 88 10.40 -3.02 5.95
CA VAL A 88 10.44 -3.66 7.27
C VAL A 88 10.93 -5.10 7.16
N LEU A 89 10.32 -5.89 6.27
CA LEU A 89 10.70 -7.28 6.06
C LEU A 89 12.16 -7.42 5.59
N ARG A 90 12.60 -6.55 4.68
CA ARG A 90 13.99 -6.54 4.22
C ARG A 90 14.98 -6.25 5.35
N SER A 91 14.66 -5.28 6.22
CA SER A 91 15.47 -4.99 7.40
C SER A 91 15.55 -6.17 8.36
N GLU A 92 14.44 -6.90 8.56
CA GLU A 92 14.44 -8.08 9.43
C GLU A 92 15.26 -9.22 8.83
N VAL A 93 15.17 -9.45 7.52
CA VAL A 93 16.04 -10.42 6.83
C VAL A 93 17.51 -10.05 7.00
N ASP A 94 17.88 -8.79 6.77
CA ASP A 94 19.27 -8.35 6.91
C ASP A 94 19.78 -8.50 8.35
N LYS A 95 18.93 -8.27 9.35
CA LYS A 95 19.22 -8.50 10.76
C LYS A 95 19.45 -9.99 11.05
N LEU A 96 18.53 -10.86 10.63
CA LEU A 96 18.64 -12.30 10.83
C LEU A 96 19.88 -12.89 10.13
N VAL A 97 20.24 -12.38 8.95
CA VAL A 97 21.47 -12.78 8.24
C VAL A 97 22.71 -12.44 9.08
N ARG A 98 22.78 -11.24 9.68
CA ARG A 98 23.90 -10.85 10.56
C ARG A 98 23.96 -11.72 11.81
N GLU A 99 22.84 -11.94 12.47
CA GLU A 99 22.74 -12.79 13.66
C GLU A 99 23.17 -14.24 13.36
N ASN A 100 22.69 -14.81 12.25
CA ASN A 100 23.06 -16.16 11.82
C ASN A 100 24.56 -16.27 11.53
N SER A 101 25.14 -15.26 10.87
CA SER A 101 26.59 -15.21 10.64
C SER A 101 27.37 -15.17 11.96
N SER A 102 26.94 -14.38 12.95
CA SER A 102 27.58 -14.33 14.27
C SER A 102 27.55 -15.68 14.96
N VAL A 103 26.38 -16.32 15.01
CA VAL A 103 26.20 -17.64 15.63
C VAL A 103 27.06 -18.70 14.94
N ARG A 104 27.16 -18.68 13.61
CA ARG A 104 28.02 -19.60 12.86
C ARG A 104 29.50 -19.44 13.22
N GLN A 105 29.97 -18.18 13.32
CA GLN A 105 31.35 -17.90 13.71
C GLN A 105 31.66 -18.39 15.13
N GLU A 106 30.76 -18.13 16.08
CA GLU A 106 30.89 -18.63 17.47
C GLU A 106 30.95 -20.15 17.53
N LEU A 107 30.07 -20.82 16.76
CA LEU A 107 30.03 -22.26 16.66
C LEU A 107 31.32 -22.84 16.04
N ASP A 108 31.91 -22.18 15.05
CA ASP A 108 33.19 -22.59 14.46
C ASP A 108 34.37 -22.43 15.44
N VAL A 109 34.36 -21.37 16.25
CA VAL A 109 35.32 -21.18 17.35
C VAL A 109 35.18 -22.31 18.38
N LEU A 110 33.96 -22.61 18.83
CA LEU A 110 33.71 -23.67 19.80
C LEU A 110 34.11 -25.05 19.28
N LYS A 111 33.77 -25.38 18.02
CA LYS A 111 34.22 -26.61 17.36
C LYS A 111 35.73 -26.71 17.29
N SER A 112 36.42 -25.60 17.02
CA SER A 112 37.89 -25.57 16.98
C SER A 112 38.51 -25.84 18.35
N LYS A 113 37.96 -25.24 19.42
CA LYS A 113 38.36 -25.52 20.81
C LYS A 113 38.13 -26.99 21.18
N LEU A 114 36.96 -27.55 20.83
CA LEU A 114 36.65 -28.95 21.07
C LEU A 114 37.66 -29.87 20.39
N ARG A 115 37.94 -29.65 19.09
CA ARG A 115 38.92 -30.44 18.33
C ARG A 115 40.33 -30.37 18.95
N ALA A 116 40.74 -29.21 19.45
CA ALA A 116 42.03 -29.06 20.12
C ALA A 116 42.10 -29.89 21.41
N LEU A 117 41.03 -29.86 22.22
CA LEU A 117 40.91 -30.68 23.43
C LEU A 117 40.88 -32.18 23.10
N GLU A 118 40.15 -32.60 22.07
CA GLU A 118 40.12 -34.00 21.65
C GLU A 118 41.49 -34.49 21.19
N ARG A 119 42.26 -33.66 20.46
CA ARG A 119 43.64 -33.98 20.06
C ARG A 119 44.54 -34.15 21.28
N PHE A 120 44.44 -33.23 22.25
CA PHE A 120 45.19 -33.31 23.49
C PHE A 120 44.85 -34.60 24.28
N ALA A 121 43.57 -34.88 24.47
CA ALA A 121 43.08 -36.06 25.19
C ALA A 121 43.34 -37.38 24.47
N SER A 122 43.61 -37.36 23.16
CA SER A 122 44.00 -38.56 22.39
C SER A 122 45.51 -38.80 22.42
N GLY A 123 46.31 -37.74 22.59
CA GLY A 123 47.78 -37.84 22.77
C GLY A 123 48.19 -38.17 24.20
N ALA A 124 47.39 -37.78 25.19
CA ALA A 124 47.45 -38.30 26.55
C ALA A 124 46.63 -39.60 26.59
N THR A 125 47.13 -40.69 27.18
CA THR A 125 46.42 -41.97 27.30
C THR A 125 45.23 -41.89 28.28
N ILE A 126 44.22 -41.08 27.96
CA ILE A 126 43.01 -40.87 28.78
C ILE A 126 41.85 -41.52 28.03
N LYS A 127 41.32 -42.62 28.56
CA LYS A 127 40.20 -43.36 27.96
C LYS A 127 38.97 -42.44 27.85
N LYS A 128 38.49 -42.20 26.63
CA LYS A 128 37.24 -41.46 26.33
C LYS A 128 36.03 -42.16 26.94
N PRO A 129 35.13 -41.42 27.60
CA PRO A 129 33.72 -41.59 27.29
C PRO A 129 33.07 -40.23 27.05
N LEU A 130 32.36 -40.07 25.93
CA LEU A 130 31.24 -39.13 25.75
C LEU A 130 30.70 -39.35 24.33
N SER A 131 29.57 -40.07 24.25
CA SER A 131 28.78 -40.21 23.03
C SER A 131 28.23 -38.85 22.62
N MET A 132 28.63 -38.40 21.44
CA MET A 132 28.18 -37.14 20.85
C MET A 132 26.72 -37.30 20.39
N ILE A 133 25.81 -36.47 20.90
CA ILE A 133 24.45 -36.35 20.36
C ILE A 133 24.57 -35.78 18.94
N LYS A 134 24.22 -36.59 17.93
CA LYS A 134 24.13 -36.14 16.54
C LYS A 134 23.00 -35.11 16.46
N VAL A 135 23.34 -33.85 16.26
CA VAL A 135 22.36 -32.81 15.91
C VAL A 135 22.06 -33.00 14.42
N GLU A 136 20.87 -33.53 14.12
CA GLU A 136 20.34 -33.58 12.75
C GLU A 136 20.19 -32.15 12.21
N LYS A 137 20.71 -31.93 11.00
CA LYS A 137 20.51 -30.67 10.29
C LYS A 137 19.06 -30.60 9.85
N SER A 138 18.22 -29.85 10.56
CA SER A 138 16.92 -29.44 10.00
C SER A 138 17.17 -28.52 8.82
N SER A 139 16.93 -29.06 7.63
CA SER A 139 17.04 -28.32 6.37
C SER A 139 15.75 -27.55 6.19
N TYR A 140 15.73 -26.28 6.60
CA TYR A 140 14.66 -25.38 6.19
C TYR A 140 14.98 -24.91 4.77
N SER A 141 14.28 -25.52 3.81
CA SER A 141 14.16 -25.12 2.41
C SER A 141 13.24 -23.92 2.24
#